data_AF-A0A8S3H874-F1
#
_entry.id   AF-A0A8S3H874-F1
#
_cell.length_a   1.000
_cell.length_b   1.000
_cell.length_c   1.000
_cell.angle_alpha   90.00
_cell.angle_beta   90.00
_cell.angle_gamma   90.00
#
_symmetry.space_group_name_H-M   'P 1'
#
loop_
_entity.id
_entity.type
_entity.pdbx_description
1 polymer ?
#
loop_
_entity_poly.entity_id
_entity_poly.type
_entity_poly.pdbx_seq_one_letter_code
_entity_poly.pdbx_strand_id
1 'polypeptide(L)'
;MNTASTIVPYLREKLNIEIGTQAWAKMYEILANFDLINDVNKNPRLTTLHLCEAPGAFISALNHFLVTREENRNIEWQWFAQTLNPYYEHDESTVAMLIDDDRIIYHTIDEKRWDFGIDNSGNIMNEENINYYISRFQSMDIHL
;
A
#
# COMPACT_ATOMS: atom_id res chain seq x y z
N MET A 1 2.03 0.79 -30.79
CA MET A 1 0.87 0.90 -29.87
C MET A 1 1.20 0.09 -28.64
N ASN A 2 1.14 0.68 -27.44
CA ASN A 2 1.42 -0.04 -26.19
C ASN A 2 0.17 -0.83 -25.80
N THR A 3 0.19 -2.16 -25.94
CA THR A 3 -0.94 -3.03 -25.59
C THR A 3 -1.30 -2.99 -24.10
N ALA A 4 -0.36 -2.68 -23.21
CA ALA A 4 -0.64 -2.58 -21.77
C ALA A 4 -1.44 -1.31 -21.40
N SER A 5 -1.50 -0.30 -22.28
CA SER A 5 -2.22 0.95 -21.99
C SER A 5 -3.74 0.77 -21.94
N THR A 6 -4.28 -0.34 -22.47
CA THR A 6 -5.71 -0.63 -22.46
C THR A 6 -6.17 -1.40 -21.23
N ILE A 7 -5.24 -1.98 -20.46
CA ILE A 7 -5.56 -2.82 -19.30
C ILE A 7 -6.28 -2.01 -18.22
N VAL A 8 -5.67 -0.91 -17.79
CA VAL A 8 -6.24 -0.07 -16.71
C VAL A 8 -7.62 0.50 -17.06
N PRO A 9 -7.86 1.09 -18.26
CA PRO A 9 -9.20 1.51 -18.67
C PRO A 9 -10.23 0.37 -18.61
N TYR A 10 -9.86 -0.81 -19.09
CA TYR A 10 -10.73 -1.98 -19.07
C TYR A 10 -11.07 -2.41 -17.64
N LEU A 11 -10.08 -2.47 -16.73
CA LEU A 11 -10.32 -2.84 -15.33
C LEU A 11 -11.22 -1.83 -14.62
N ARG A 12 -11.03 -0.53 -14.86
CA ARG A 12 -11.91 0.53 -14.32
C ARG A 12 -13.36 0.36 -14.79
N GLU A 13 -13.57 0.03 -16.06
CA GLU A 13 -14.91 -0.20 -16.62
C GLU A 13 -15.58 -1.45 -16.03
N LYS A 14 -14.83 -2.53 -15.83
CA LYS A 14 -15.39 -3.84 -15.50
C LYS A 14 -15.47 -4.16 -14.00
N LEU A 15 -14.53 -3.65 -13.21
CA LEU A 15 -14.32 -4.12 -11.83
C LEU A 15 -14.48 -3.02 -10.78
N ASN A 16 -14.81 -1.78 -11.17
CA ASN A 16 -14.97 -0.66 -10.24
C ASN A 16 -13.79 -0.51 -9.27
N ILE A 17 -12.57 -0.61 -9.81
CA ILE A 17 -11.34 -0.62 -9.02
C ILE A 17 -11.05 0.76 -8.44
N GLU A 18 -10.57 0.80 -7.20
CA GLU A 18 -10.03 2.00 -6.58
C GLU A 18 -8.59 2.24 -7.07
N ILE A 19 -8.15 3.50 -7.16
CA ILE A 19 -6.82 3.93 -7.67
C ILE A 19 -6.35 3.08 -8.87
N GLY A 20 -7.18 3.01 -9.91
CA GLY A 20 -6.92 2.15 -11.05
C GLY A 20 -5.68 2.59 -11.83
N THR A 21 -4.51 2.12 -11.44
CA THR A 21 -3.20 2.45 -12.03
C THR A 21 -2.55 1.18 -12.55
N GLN A 22 -1.43 1.33 -13.26
CA GLN A 22 -0.64 0.15 -13.68
C GLN A 22 -0.05 -0.58 -12.46
N ALA A 23 0.27 0.15 -11.38
CA ALA A 23 0.73 -0.43 -10.12
C ALA A 23 -0.38 -1.30 -9.48
N TRP A 24 -1.61 -0.80 -9.43
CA TRP A 24 -2.76 -1.56 -8.96
C TRP A 24 -2.93 -2.87 -9.74
N ALA A 25 -2.90 -2.80 -11.07
CA ALA A 25 -3.07 -3.97 -11.93
C ALA A 25 -1.99 -5.03 -11.69
N LYS A 26 -0.73 -4.61 -11.54
CA LYS A 26 0.39 -5.51 -11.22
C LYS A 26 0.21 -6.19 -9.87
N MET A 27 -0.15 -5.43 -8.83
CA MET A 27 -0.33 -6.00 -7.50
C MET A 27 -1.50 -6.99 -7.48
N TYR A 28 -2.62 -6.66 -8.11
CA TYR A 28 -3.75 -7.56 -8.21
C TYR A 28 -3.40 -8.85 -8.98
N GLU A 29 -2.67 -8.74 -10.09
CA GLU A 29 -2.18 -9.89 -10.85
C GLU A 29 -1.25 -10.77 -10.00
N ILE A 30 -0.34 -10.16 -9.23
CA ILE A 30 0.53 -10.87 -8.30
C ILE A 30 -0.28 -11.64 -7.26
N LEU A 31 -1.23 -10.99 -6.58
CA LEU A 31 -2.10 -11.63 -5.58
C LEU A 31 -2.95 -12.77 -6.17
N ALA A 32 -3.38 -12.64 -7.43
CA ALA A 32 -4.21 -13.66 -8.08
C ALA A 32 -3.43 -14.90 -8.54
N ASN A 33 -2.13 -14.76 -8.81
CA ASN A 33 -1.30 -15.83 -9.37
C ASN A 33 -0.35 -16.45 -8.34
N PHE A 34 -0.01 -15.73 -7.27
CA PHE A 34 0.88 -16.19 -6.23
C PHE A 34 0.17 -16.33 -4.91
N ASP A 35 0.50 -17.41 -4.22
CA ASP A 35 0.09 -17.63 -2.85
C ASP A 35 0.91 -16.76 -1.90
N LEU A 36 0.46 -15.52 -1.68
CA LEU A 36 1.10 -14.58 -0.76
C LEU A 36 0.37 -14.44 0.58
N ILE A 37 -0.85 -14.98 0.68
CA ILE A 37 -1.72 -14.82 1.86
C ILE A 37 -2.38 -16.14 2.30
N ASN A 38 -2.01 -17.33 1.81
CA ASN A 38 -2.75 -18.55 2.19
C ASN A 38 -2.55 -18.99 3.65
N ASP A 39 -1.53 -18.49 4.35
CA ASP A 39 -1.40 -18.74 5.79
C ASP A 39 -2.54 -18.11 6.61
N VAL A 40 -3.25 -17.13 6.04
CA VAL A 40 -4.41 -16.47 6.68
C VAL A 40 -5.63 -17.40 6.75
N ASN A 41 -5.68 -18.49 5.97
CA ASN A 41 -6.72 -19.51 6.12
C ASN A 41 -6.67 -20.25 7.47
N LYS A 42 -5.52 -20.17 8.18
CA LYS A 42 -5.32 -20.77 9.52
C LYS A 42 -5.39 -19.74 10.64
N ASN A 43 -5.13 -18.47 10.33
CA ASN A 43 -5.17 -17.36 11.28
C ASN A 43 -5.88 -16.19 10.59
N PRO A 44 -7.05 -15.74 11.05
CA PRO A 44 -7.80 -14.68 10.37
C PRO A 44 -7.10 -13.32 10.38
N ARG A 45 -5.91 -13.18 10.98
CA ARG A 45 -5.20 -11.90 11.04
C ARG A 45 -4.17 -11.81 9.93
N LEU A 46 -4.29 -10.75 9.12
CA LEU A 46 -3.33 -10.39 8.10
C LEU A 46 -2.72 -9.04 8.48
N THR A 47 -1.39 -8.99 8.64
CA THR A 47 -0.66 -7.73 8.83
C THR A 47 0.30 -7.51 7.66
N THR A 48 0.21 -6.36 6.98
CA THR A 48 1.07 -6.03 5.82
C THR A 48 1.79 -4.70 5.99
N LEU A 49 2.99 -4.58 5.41
CA LEU A 49 3.80 -3.36 5.42
C LEU A 49 4.13 -2.93 3.99
N HIS A 50 3.64 -1.76 3.58
CA HIS A 50 3.83 -1.24 2.23
C HIS A 50 4.85 -0.09 2.24
N LEU A 51 6.05 -0.33 1.72
CA LEU A 51 7.12 0.66 1.65
C LEU A 51 7.09 1.40 0.31
N CYS A 52 7.36 2.71 0.33
CA CYS A 52 7.28 3.60 -0.84
C CYS A 52 5.91 3.54 -1.55
N GLU A 53 4.84 3.55 -0.77
CA GLU A 53 3.52 3.10 -1.24
C GLU A 53 2.65 4.17 -1.90
N ALA A 54 2.87 5.46 -1.65
CA ALA A 54 2.02 6.51 -2.21
C ALA A 54 1.97 6.42 -3.75
N PRO A 55 0.77 6.55 -4.36
CA PRO A 55 -0.49 7.03 -3.79
C PRO A 55 -1.36 5.98 -3.04
N GLY A 56 -0.91 4.72 -2.91
CA GLY A 56 -1.66 3.65 -2.23
C GLY A 56 -2.26 2.60 -3.18
N ALA A 57 -1.67 2.43 -4.37
CA ALA A 57 -2.19 1.53 -5.39
C ALA A 57 -2.11 0.04 -5.00
N PHE A 58 -1.07 -0.39 -4.27
CA PHE A 58 -0.94 -1.79 -3.84
C PHE A 58 -1.82 -2.07 -2.63
N ILE A 59 -1.92 -1.13 -1.68
CA ILE A 59 -2.90 -1.19 -0.58
C ILE A 59 -4.30 -1.36 -1.16
N SER A 60 -4.68 -0.50 -2.12
CA SER A 60 -5.99 -0.55 -2.76
C SER A 60 -6.23 -1.86 -3.50
N ALA A 61 -5.24 -2.39 -4.23
CA ALA A 61 -5.36 -3.67 -4.91
C ALA A 61 -5.54 -4.84 -3.93
N LEU A 62 -4.79 -4.84 -2.82
CA LEU A 62 -4.93 -5.83 -1.76
C LEU A 62 -6.30 -5.73 -1.09
N ASN A 63 -6.78 -4.53 -0.76
CA ASN A 63 -8.12 -4.31 -0.25
C ASN A 63 -9.16 -4.94 -1.17
N HIS A 64 -9.12 -4.59 -2.46
CA HIS A 64 -10.04 -5.09 -3.47
C HIS A 64 -10.01 -6.63 -3.55
N PHE A 65 -8.82 -7.22 -3.53
CA PHE A 65 -8.63 -8.67 -3.55
C PHE A 65 -9.21 -9.38 -2.32
N LEU A 66 -9.08 -8.77 -1.13
CA LEU A 66 -9.62 -9.33 0.11
C LEU A 66 -11.15 -9.24 0.15
N VAL A 67 -11.73 -8.09 -0.21
CA VAL A 67 -13.18 -7.87 -0.06
C VAL A 67 -14.04 -8.52 -1.14
N THR A 68 -13.47 -8.80 -2.32
CA THR A 68 -14.22 -9.38 -3.45
C THR A 68 -14.25 -10.91 -3.46
N ARG A 69 -13.48 -11.56 -2.58
CA ARG A 69 -13.32 -13.02 -2.53
C ARG A 69 -13.99 -13.57 -1.28
N GLU A 70 -14.94 -14.49 -1.46
CA GLU A 70 -15.72 -15.07 -0.36
C GLU A 70 -14.84 -15.80 0.66
N GLU A 71 -13.77 -16.46 0.18
CA GLU A 71 -12.79 -17.14 1.03
C GLU A 71 -12.05 -16.20 1.99
N ASN A 72 -11.97 -14.91 1.67
CA ASN A 72 -11.23 -13.91 2.43
C ASN A 72 -12.11 -13.10 3.40
N ARG A 73 -13.43 -13.37 3.46
CA ARG A 73 -14.39 -12.54 4.22
C ARG A 73 -14.08 -12.42 5.71
N ASN A 74 -13.41 -13.42 6.29
CA ASN A 74 -13.10 -13.44 7.73
C ASN A 74 -11.72 -12.88 8.07
N ILE A 75 -11.01 -12.32 7.09
CA ILE A 75 -9.67 -11.77 7.29
C ILE A 75 -9.77 -10.39 7.97
N GLU A 76 -9.26 -10.31 9.19
CA GLU A 76 -8.95 -9.07 9.91
C GLU A 76 -7.64 -8.50 9.36
N TRP A 77 -7.77 -7.50 8.47
CA TRP A 77 -6.61 -6.90 7.82
C TRP A 77 -6.14 -5.62 8.54
N GLN A 78 -4.91 -5.69 9.04
CA GLN A 78 -4.13 -4.54 9.48
C GLN A 78 -3.05 -4.25 8.43
N TRP A 79 -2.84 -2.97 8.16
CA TRP A 79 -1.77 -2.54 7.25
C TRP A 79 -1.08 -1.31 7.81
N PHE A 80 0.20 -1.24 7.50
CA PHE A 80 1.07 -0.09 7.72
C PHE A 80 1.67 0.30 6.38
N ALA A 81 1.95 1.59 6.22
CA ALA A 81 2.59 2.08 5.01
C ALA A 81 3.58 3.19 5.31
N GLN A 82 4.62 3.25 4.50
CA GLN A 82 5.60 4.32 4.49
C GLN A 82 5.67 4.90 3.07
N THR A 83 5.84 6.21 3.01
CA THR A 83 6.12 6.95 1.78
C THR A 83 6.80 8.26 2.14
N LEU A 84 7.34 8.99 1.17
CA LEU A 84 7.74 10.38 1.39
C LEU A 84 6.53 11.19 1.86
N ASN A 85 6.67 11.94 2.93
CA ASN A 85 5.54 12.65 3.52
C ASN A 85 5.13 13.85 2.63
N PRO A 86 3.92 13.84 2.02
CA PRO A 86 3.47 14.93 1.15
C PRO A 86 3.25 16.26 1.90
N TYR A 87 3.20 16.22 3.24
CA TYR A 87 2.98 17.38 4.11
C TYR A 87 4.26 17.84 4.81
N TYR A 88 5.43 17.41 4.33
CA TYR A 88 6.72 17.78 4.91
C TYR A 88 7.23 19.13 4.38
N GLU A 89 7.26 20.13 5.26
CA GLU A 89 7.53 21.55 4.93
C GLU A 89 8.91 21.81 4.26
N HIS A 90 9.88 20.90 4.40
CA HIS A 90 11.24 21.11 3.90
C HIS A 90 11.47 20.63 2.45
N ASP A 91 10.51 19.93 1.82
CA ASP A 91 10.67 19.38 0.46
C ASP A 91 9.35 19.37 -0.36
N GLU A 92 8.55 20.43 -0.22
CA GLU A 92 7.22 20.52 -0.84
C GLU A 92 7.27 20.37 -2.38
N SER A 93 8.30 20.89 -3.05
CA SER A 93 8.35 20.90 -4.52
C SER A 93 8.65 19.53 -5.15
N THR A 94 9.44 18.69 -4.47
CA THR A 94 9.83 17.38 -5.02
C THR A 94 8.78 16.33 -4.69
N VAL A 95 8.27 16.32 -3.46
CA VAL A 95 7.31 15.30 -3.01
C VAL A 95 5.94 15.46 -3.68
N ALA A 96 5.48 16.70 -3.88
CA ALA A 96 4.22 16.96 -4.59
C ALA A 96 4.26 16.56 -6.08
N MET A 97 5.45 16.44 -6.69
CA MET A 97 5.60 15.92 -8.06
C MET A 97 5.59 14.38 -8.10
N LEU A 98 5.95 13.73 -7.00
CA LEU A 98 6.06 12.27 -6.92
C LEU A 98 4.75 11.60 -6.50
N ILE A 99 3.94 12.30 -5.71
CA ILE A 99 2.64 11.82 -5.20
C ILE A 99 1.54 12.58 -5.94
N ASP A 100 0.95 11.93 -6.94
CA ASP A 100 -0.10 12.50 -7.78
C ASP A 100 -1.49 12.50 -7.11
N ASP A 101 -1.66 11.71 -6.05
CA ASP A 101 -2.89 11.56 -5.28
C ASP A 101 -2.59 11.18 -3.82
N ASP A 102 -2.97 12.03 -2.87
CA ASP A 102 -2.74 11.84 -1.44
C ASP A 102 -4.00 11.45 -0.67
N ARG A 103 -5.13 11.19 -1.34
CA ARG A 103 -6.43 11.00 -0.67
C ARG A 103 -6.46 9.82 0.30
N ILE A 104 -5.81 8.70 -0.05
CA ILE A 104 -5.68 7.58 0.91
C ILE A 104 -4.89 8.04 2.13
N ILE A 105 -3.77 8.74 1.93
CA ILE A 105 -2.95 9.27 3.03
C ILE A 105 -3.80 10.15 3.92
N TYR A 106 -4.43 11.18 3.35
CA TYR A 106 -5.27 12.12 4.08
C TYR A 106 -6.38 11.45 4.88
N HIS A 107 -7.12 10.51 4.28
CA HIS A 107 -8.26 9.87 4.93
C HIS A 107 -7.89 8.81 5.97
N THR A 108 -6.65 8.30 5.96
CA THR A 108 -6.22 7.24 6.88
C THR A 108 -5.06 7.65 7.79
N ILE A 109 -4.67 8.93 7.80
CA ILE A 109 -3.54 9.42 8.61
C ILE A 109 -3.81 9.30 10.11
N ASP A 110 -5.04 9.60 10.56
CA ASP A 110 -5.45 9.54 11.96
C ASP A 110 -5.51 8.12 12.53
N GLU A 111 -5.66 7.12 11.64
CA GLU A 111 -5.66 5.71 11.99
C GLU A 111 -4.24 5.17 12.24
N LYS A 112 -3.19 6.01 12.17
CA LYS A 112 -1.78 5.62 12.31
C LYS A 112 -1.35 4.52 11.33
N ARG A 113 -1.99 4.51 10.15
CA ARG A 113 -1.68 3.60 9.05
C ARG A 113 -0.40 4.01 8.33
N TRP A 114 -0.14 5.31 8.26
CA TRP A 114 1.06 5.88 7.66
C TRP A 114 2.13 6.17 8.70
N ASP A 115 3.35 5.76 8.42
CA ASP A 115 4.53 6.00 9.25
C ASP A 115 5.59 6.74 8.44
N PHE A 116 5.83 8.00 8.79
CA PHE A 116 6.78 8.88 8.12
C PHE A 116 8.17 8.90 8.77
N GLY A 117 8.42 7.98 9.71
CA GLY A 117 9.72 7.87 10.36
C GLY A 117 9.92 8.92 11.47
N ILE A 118 11.12 8.91 12.05
CA ILE A 118 11.43 9.73 13.23
C ILE A 118 11.60 11.21 12.90
N ASP A 119 12.00 11.52 11.67
CA ASP A 119 12.19 12.87 11.17
C ASP A 119 10.95 13.41 10.44
N ASN A 120 9.87 12.61 10.37
CA ASN A 120 8.62 12.90 9.69
C ASN A 120 8.75 13.17 8.17
N SER A 121 9.92 12.94 7.57
CA SER A 121 10.15 13.13 6.14
C SER A 121 9.62 11.97 5.30
N GLY A 122 9.53 10.78 5.89
CA GLY A 122 9.25 9.55 5.19
C GLY A 122 10.40 9.08 4.29
N ASN A 123 11.60 9.67 4.38
CA ASN A 123 12.74 9.25 3.57
C ASN A 123 13.30 7.91 4.05
N ILE A 124 13.05 6.85 3.29
CA ILE A 124 13.55 5.49 3.60
C ILE A 124 15.06 5.34 3.41
N MET A 125 15.73 6.29 2.74
CA MET A 125 17.18 6.28 2.60
C MET A 125 17.90 6.91 3.81
N ASN A 126 17.16 7.53 4.74
CA ASN A 126 17.72 8.01 5.99
C ASN A 126 17.98 6.81 6.93
N GLU A 127 19.24 6.63 7.35
CA GLU A 127 19.66 5.55 8.25
C GLU A 127 18.88 5.52 9.56
N GLU A 128 18.56 6.68 10.14
CA GLU A 128 17.81 6.74 11.39
C GLU A 128 16.36 6.27 11.19
N ASN A 129 15.75 6.60 10.04
CA ASN A 129 14.43 6.08 9.68
C ASN A 129 14.46 4.57 9.45
N ILE A 130 15.48 4.04 8.77
CA ILE A 130 15.66 2.59 8.58
C ILE A 130 15.73 1.87 9.94
N ASN A 131 16.60 2.35 10.83
CA ASN A 131 16.77 1.76 12.16
C ASN A 131 15.47 1.82 12.99
N TYR A 132 14.71 2.90 12.85
CA TYR A 132 13.40 3.04 13.45
C TYR A 132 12.38 2.02 12.90
N TYR A 133 12.27 1.87 11.58
CA TYR A 133 11.33 0.91 10.98
C TYR A 133 11.67 -0.52 11.37
N ILE A 134 12.97 -0.89 11.34
CA ILE A 134 13.42 -2.20 11.84
C ILE A 134 12.99 -2.38 13.29
N SER A 135 13.29 -1.41 14.15
CA SER A 135 12.98 -1.49 15.58
C SER A 135 11.47 -1.65 15.85
N ARG A 136 10.64 -0.95 15.07
CA ARG A 136 9.18 -0.95 15.19
C ARG A 136 8.54 -2.23 14.67
N PHE A 137 8.98 -2.72 13.53
CA PHE A 137 8.31 -3.79 12.80
C PHE A 137 8.93 -5.19 13.03
N GLN A 138 10.16 -5.29 13.56
CA GLN A 138 10.87 -6.58 13.76
C GLN A 138 10.13 -7.59 14.63
N SER A 139 9.28 -7.15 15.56
CA SER A 139 8.54 -8.04 16.45
C SER A 139 7.12 -8.34 15.96
N MET A 140 6.71 -7.77 14.82
CA MET A 140 5.39 -7.97 14.25
C MET A 140 5.40 -9.15 13.28
N ASP A 141 4.29 -9.86 13.22
CA ASP A 141 4.06 -10.95 12.27
C ASP A 141 3.58 -10.38 10.92
N ILE A 142 4.52 -9.93 10.09
CA ILE A 142 4.25 -9.27 8.80
C ILE A 142 4.25 -10.32 7.68
N HIS A 143 3.18 -10.32 6.88
CA HIS A 143 2.89 -11.35 5.88
C HIS A 143 3.29 -10.96 4.45
N LEU A 144 3.44 -9.65 4.19
CA LEU A 144 3.78 -9.04 2.90
C LEU A 144 4.58 -7.76 3.14
#